data_AF-A0A356ZV16-F1
#
_entry.id   AF-A0A356ZV16-F1
#
_cell.length_a   1.000
_cell.length_b   1.000
_cell.length_c   1.000
_cell.angle_alpha   90.00
_cell.angle_beta   90.00
_cell.angle_gamma   90.00
#
_symmetry.space_group_name_H-M   'P 1'
#
loop_
_entity.id
_entity.type
_entity.pdbx_description
1 polymer ?
#
loop_
_entity_poly.entity_id
_entity_poly.type
_entity_poly.pdbx_seq_one_letter_code
_entity_poly.pdbx_strand_id
1 'polypeptide(L)'
;MLKPFWKALTDPVEKSGYLETMARMLQVDQNILAQSFGFKQGSQHITPKNRHNMERIISKINRPSYDVYLLALLVRHPEYVGKVRETLPEWITEHALTQILDELEHGRSTAEMAGQIDTMDTNVRSLVLEALAYDGPDGGSRVFDDVLKAIKKQRDTARWNALIVRLKQGENSPELFREIQALQSSLVQDHLSRASDPWDAVRIGKEG
;
A
#
# COMPACT_ATOMS: atom_id res chain seq x y z
N MET A 1 24.92 -32.79 -6.79
CA MET A 1 24.78 -34.04 -6.02
C MET A 1 24.77 -33.78 -4.50
N LEU A 2 23.78 -33.06 -3.95
CA LEU A 2 23.75 -32.73 -2.50
C LEU A 2 22.61 -33.43 -1.72
N LYS A 3 21.60 -33.92 -2.45
CA LYS A 3 20.44 -34.64 -1.86
C LYS A 3 20.78 -35.96 -1.14
N PRO A 4 21.83 -36.74 -1.51
CA PRO A 4 22.16 -37.97 -0.78
C PRO A 4 22.68 -37.70 0.64
N PHE A 5 23.56 -36.72 0.82
CA PHE A 5 24.09 -36.33 2.14
C PHE A 5 23.01 -35.75 3.04
N TRP A 6 22.09 -34.96 2.47
CA TRP A 6 20.91 -34.46 3.19
C TRP A 6 20.03 -35.56 3.78
N LYS A 7 19.84 -36.67 3.04
CA LYS A 7 19.03 -37.81 3.51
C LYS A 7 19.75 -38.66 4.57
N ALA A 8 21.07 -38.59 4.66
CA ALA A 8 21.87 -39.31 5.64
C ALA A 8 21.82 -38.66 7.02
N LEU A 9 21.57 -37.34 7.09
CA LEU A 9 21.34 -36.65 8.35
C LEU A 9 19.95 -37.05 8.89
N THR A 10 19.89 -37.55 10.12
CA THR A 10 18.62 -37.84 10.81
C THR A 10 18.26 -36.78 11.83
N ASP A 11 19.27 -36.11 12.42
CA ASP A 11 19.09 -35.07 13.43
C ASP A 11 18.64 -33.73 12.80
N PRO A 12 17.52 -33.13 13.27
CA PRO A 12 17.03 -31.84 12.80
C PRO A 12 17.99 -30.67 13.06
N VAL A 13 18.81 -30.71 14.11
CA VAL A 13 19.79 -29.66 14.42
C VAL A 13 20.94 -29.69 13.42
N GLU A 14 21.46 -30.88 13.11
CA GLU A 14 22.52 -31.05 12.11
C GLU A 14 22.04 -30.66 10.70
N LYS A 15 20.77 -30.95 10.39
CA LYS A 15 20.13 -30.49 9.15
C LYS A 15 20.07 -28.97 9.03
N SER A 16 19.73 -28.27 10.11
CA SER A 16 19.71 -26.80 10.12
C SER A 16 21.10 -26.22 9.89
N GLY A 17 22.12 -26.74 10.58
CA GLY A 17 23.51 -26.30 10.42
C GLY A 17 24.07 -26.59 9.02
N TYR A 18 23.72 -27.73 8.43
CA TYR A 18 24.10 -28.07 7.06
C TYR A 18 23.44 -27.14 6.03
N LEU A 19 22.15 -26.82 6.19
CA LEU A 19 21.46 -25.86 5.34
C LEU A 19 22.09 -24.46 5.38
N GLU A 20 22.43 -23.98 6.57
CA GLU A 20 23.06 -22.67 6.73
C GLU A 20 24.44 -22.62 6.06
N THR A 21 25.23 -23.68 6.24
CA THR A 21 26.56 -23.80 5.63
C THR A 21 26.47 -23.84 4.10
N MET A 22 25.51 -24.58 3.55
CA MET A 22 25.28 -24.66 2.10
C MET A 22 24.71 -23.35 1.53
N ALA A 23 23.82 -22.68 2.24
CA ALA A 23 23.29 -21.37 1.86
C ALA A 23 24.42 -20.34 1.73
N ARG A 24 25.34 -20.33 2.70
CA ARG A 24 26.50 -19.44 2.68
C ARG A 24 27.48 -19.76 1.55
N MET A 25 27.76 -21.05 1.32
CA MET A 25 28.69 -21.48 0.27
C MET A 25 28.15 -21.19 -1.14
N LEU A 26 26.84 -21.35 -1.34
CA LEU A 26 26.19 -21.13 -2.64
C LEU A 26 25.71 -19.69 -2.83
N GLN A 27 25.79 -18.84 -1.79
CA GLN A 27 25.22 -17.49 -1.76
C GLN A 27 23.73 -17.46 -2.11
N VAL A 28 22.99 -18.47 -1.67
CA VAL A 28 21.54 -18.60 -1.90
C VAL A 28 20.80 -18.54 -0.57
N ASP A 29 19.61 -17.97 -0.58
CA ASP A 29 18.73 -17.93 0.59
C ASP A 29 18.47 -19.36 1.12
N GLN A 30 18.68 -19.53 2.44
CA GLN A 30 18.51 -20.79 3.14
C GLN A 30 17.10 -21.36 3.00
N ASN A 31 16.07 -20.51 2.89
CA ASN A 31 14.68 -20.92 2.75
C ASN A 31 14.42 -21.54 1.36
N ILE A 32 15.04 -21.01 0.30
CA ILE A 32 14.95 -21.55 -1.06
C ILE A 32 15.58 -22.94 -1.12
N LEU A 33 16.72 -23.12 -0.44
CA LEU A 33 17.38 -24.41 -0.31
C LEU A 33 16.54 -25.38 0.52
N ALA A 34 16.00 -24.96 1.67
CA ALA A 34 15.16 -25.79 2.54
C ALA A 34 13.91 -26.33 1.82
N GLN A 35 13.27 -25.50 0.98
CA GLN A 35 12.15 -25.92 0.12
C GLN A 35 12.60 -26.96 -0.92
N SER A 36 13.76 -26.73 -1.56
CA SER A 36 14.33 -27.66 -2.54
C SER A 36 14.72 -29.02 -1.95
N PHE A 37 14.98 -29.07 -0.64
CA PHE A 37 15.27 -30.27 0.13
C PHE A 37 14.04 -30.90 0.81
N GLY A 38 12.84 -30.34 0.61
CA GLY A 38 11.56 -30.90 1.06
C GLY A 38 11.27 -30.74 2.56
N PHE A 39 11.89 -29.76 3.23
CA PHE A 39 11.61 -29.49 4.64
C PHE A 39 10.21 -28.87 4.80
N LYS A 40 9.26 -29.63 5.35
CA LYS A 40 7.97 -29.08 5.81
C LYS A 40 8.26 -28.26 7.07
N GLN A 41 8.20 -26.93 6.98
CA GLN A 41 8.25 -26.07 8.16
C GLN A 41 7.04 -26.38 9.05
N GLY A 42 7.26 -27.27 10.02
CA GLY A 42 6.34 -27.56 11.10
C GLY A 42 6.27 -26.35 12.02
N SER A 43 5.04 -25.89 12.25
CA SER A 43 4.65 -24.83 13.17
C SER A 43 4.96 -25.19 14.62
N GLN A 44 6.19 -25.00 15.11
CA GLN A 44 6.47 -24.99 16.55
C GLN A 44 7.54 -23.95 16.90
N HIS A 45 7.11 -22.95 17.66
CA HIS A 45 7.93 -22.05 18.48
C HIS A 45 8.93 -22.86 19.32
N ILE A 46 10.25 -22.60 19.22
CA ILE A 46 11.17 -22.30 20.33
C ILE A 46 12.45 -21.63 19.78
N THR A 47 12.79 -20.41 20.21
CA THR A 47 14.14 -20.13 20.76
C THR A 47 14.17 -18.78 21.51
N PRO A 48 14.99 -18.67 22.57
CA PRO A 48 14.99 -17.57 23.53
C PRO A 48 16.07 -16.52 23.22
N LYS A 49 15.92 -15.35 23.86
CA LYS A 49 16.91 -14.26 23.99
C LYS A 49 17.39 -13.63 22.69
N ASN A 50 16.60 -12.67 22.18
CA ASN A 50 17.17 -11.47 21.59
C ASN A 50 16.79 -10.26 22.45
N ARG A 51 17.73 -9.89 23.34
CA ARG A 51 17.76 -8.58 23.97
C ARG A 51 18.16 -7.60 22.88
N HIS A 52 17.18 -7.00 22.21
CA HIS A 52 17.23 -5.74 21.43
C HIS A 52 16.12 -5.78 20.38
N ASN A 53 14.89 -5.63 20.85
CA ASN A 53 13.84 -4.86 20.23
C ASN A 53 12.63 -5.06 21.12
N MET A 54 12.32 -4.04 21.94
CA MET A 54 10.93 -3.82 22.29
C MET A 54 10.22 -3.51 20.97
N GLU A 55 9.86 -4.54 20.22
CA GLU A 55 8.71 -4.45 19.34
C GLU A 55 7.55 -4.16 20.27
N ARG A 56 7.27 -2.86 20.45
CA ARG A 56 5.94 -2.36 20.76
C ARG A 56 5.01 -3.25 19.95
N ILE A 57 4.24 -4.09 20.62
CA ILE A 57 3.04 -4.67 20.06
C ILE A 57 2.15 -3.46 19.78
N ILE A 58 2.37 -2.82 18.63
CA ILE A 58 1.49 -1.78 18.11
C ILE A 58 0.25 -2.58 17.77
N SER A 59 -0.73 -2.53 18.67
CA SER A 59 -2.11 -2.88 18.37
C SER A 59 -2.38 -2.38 16.95
N LYS A 60 -2.78 -3.29 16.05
CA LYS A 60 -3.13 -2.95 14.66
C LYS A 60 -4.19 -1.87 14.71
N ILE A 61 -3.77 -0.60 14.65
CA ILE A 61 -4.66 0.51 14.33
C ILE A 61 -5.13 0.12 12.93
N ASN A 62 -6.41 -0.20 12.77
CA ASN A 62 -7.01 -0.37 11.46
C ASN A 62 -6.80 0.96 10.74
N ARG A 63 -5.77 1.00 9.88
CA ARG A 63 -5.48 2.17 9.07
C ARG A 63 -6.64 2.28 8.08
N PRO A 64 -7.25 3.46 7.93
CA PRO A 64 -8.25 3.65 6.89
C PRO A 64 -7.60 3.44 5.52
N SER A 65 -8.43 3.26 4.49
CA SER A 65 -7.92 3.28 3.12
C SER A 65 -7.30 4.66 2.81
N TYR A 66 -6.44 4.73 1.79
CA TYR A 66 -5.90 6.01 1.35
C TYR A 66 -7.00 6.97 0.87
N ASP A 67 -8.10 6.45 0.33
CA ASP A 67 -9.24 7.25 -0.12
C ASP A 67 -9.95 7.93 1.06
N VAL A 68 -10.23 7.16 2.11
CA VAL A 68 -10.82 7.66 3.36
C VAL A 68 -9.89 8.69 4.01
N TYR A 69 -8.60 8.38 4.05
CA TYR A 69 -7.62 9.27 4.65
C TYR A 69 -7.47 10.58 3.87
N LEU A 70 -7.39 10.53 2.53
CA LEU A 70 -7.35 11.72 1.69
C LEU A 70 -8.60 12.59 1.89
N LEU A 71 -9.78 11.97 1.91
CA LEU A 71 -11.03 12.69 2.12
C LEU A 71 -11.11 13.32 3.51
N ALA A 72 -10.64 12.62 4.55
CA ALA A 72 -10.55 13.16 5.90
C ALA A 72 -9.58 14.35 5.99
N LEU A 73 -8.45 14.29 5.27
CA LEU A 73 -7.52 15.42 5.15
C LEU A 73 -8.19 16.62 4.45
N LEU A 74 -8.95 16.39 3.38
CA LEU A 74 -9.64 17.44 2.64
C LEU A 74 -10.74 18.13 3.46
N VAL A 75 -11.42 17.40 4.34
CA VAL A 75 -12.39 18.00 5.28
C VAL A 75 -11.72 19.00 6.23
N ARG A 76 -10.47 18.72 6.62
CA ARG A 76 -9.69 19.58 7.54
C ARG A 76 -8.92 20.68 6.81
N HIS A 77 -8.53 20.41 5.56
CA HIS A 77 -7.71 21.28 4.71
C HIS A 77 -8.36 21.44 3.33
N PRO A 78 -9.48 22.16 3.24
CA PRO A 78 -10.21 22.37 1.98
C PRO A 78 -9.37 23.13 0.93
N GLU A 79 -8.33 23.85 1.34
CA GLU A 79 -7.39 24.54 0.44
C GLU A 79 -6.68 23.60 -0.55
N TYR A 80 -6.62 22.30 -0.25
CA TYR A 80 -6.00 21.32 -1.14
C TYR A 80 -6.96 20.70 -2.17
N VAL A 81 -8.26 21.02 -2.13
CA VAL A 81 -9.25 20.46 -3.08
C VAL A 81 -8.82 20.70 -4.53
N GLY A 82 -8.37 21.91 -4.87
CA GLY A 82 -7.90 22.25 -6.22
C GLY A 82 -6.76 21.33 -6.69
N LYS A 83 -5.79 21.04 -5.81
CA LYS A 83 -4.66 20.14 -6.11
C LYS A 83 -5.13 18.70 -6.37
N VAL A 84 -6.15 18.23 -5.65
CA VAL A 84 -6.73 16.89 -5.89
C VAL A 84 -7.44 16.83 -7.23
N ARG A 85 -8.19 17.86 -7.61
CA ARG A 85 -8.83 17.93 -8.93
C ARG A 85 -7.84 17.84 -10.08
N GLU A 86 -6.69 18.49 -9.94
CA GLU A 86 -5.63 18.46 -10.94
C GLU A 86 -4.89 17.11 -10.97
N THR A 87 -4.65 16.51 -9.81
CA THR A 87 -3.78 15.33 -9.68
C THR A 87 -4.51 14.01 -9.87
N LEU A 88 -5.76 13.92 -9.42
CA LEU A 88 -6.57 12.69 -9.36
C LEU A 88 -8.00 12.89 -9.91
N PRO A 89 -8.19 13.41 -11.14
CA PRO A 89 -9.53 13.64 -11.69
C PRO A 89 -10.34 12.35 -11.85
N GLU A 90 -9.69 11.22 -12.15
CA GLU A 90 -10.37 9.93 -12.29
C GLU A 90 -10.87 9.39 -10.95
N TRP A 91 -10.15 9.65 -9.86
CA TRP A 91 -10.56 9.26 -8.50
C TRP A 91 -11.87 9.97 -8.09
N ILE A 92 -11.97 11.27 -8.39
CA ILE A 92 -13.18 12.06 -8.13
C ILE A 92 -14.36 11.48 -8.90
N THR A 93 -14.14 11.12 -10.16
CA THR A 93 -15.18 10.55 -11.03
C THR A 93 -15.62 9.17 -10.55
N GLU A 94 -14.67 8.30 -10.18
CA GLU A 94 -14.93 6.94 -9.73
C GLU A 94 -15.75 6.90 -8.43
N HIS A 95 -15.46 7.79 -7.49
CA HIS A 95 -16.18 7.88 -6.23
C HIS A 95 -17.33 8.90 -6.25
N ALA A 96 -17.66 9.47 -7.41
CA ALA A 96 -18.69 10.50 -7.58
C ALA A 96 -18.58 11.67 -6.57
N LEU A 97 -17.35 12.08 -6.24
CA LEU A 97 -17.07 13.02 -5.15
C LEU A 97 -17.20 14.50 -5.54
N THR A 98 -17.53 14.81 -6.80
CA THR A 98 -17.55 16.18 -7.32
C THR A 98 -18.31 17.13 -6.42
N GLN A 99 -19.54 16.76 -6.03
CA GLN A 99 -20.38 17.63 -5.21
C GLN A 99 -19.84 17.81 -3.79
N ILE A 100 -19.26 16.76 -3.17
CA ILE A 100 -18.63 16.88 -1.84
C ILE A 100 -17.44 17.84 -1.90
N LEU A 101 -16.60 17.69 -2.92
CA LEU A 101 -15.43 18.55 -3.08
C LEU A 101 -15.82 20.00 -3.39
N ASP A 102 -16.90 20.21 -4.16
CA ASP A 102 -17.45 21.55 -4.39
C ASP A 102 -17.88 22.19 -3.06
N GLU A 103 -18.65 21.48 -2.22
CA GLU A 103 -19.11 22.02 -0.92
C GLU A 103 -17.94 22.30 0.04
N LEU A 104 -16.94 21.40 0.08
CA LEU A 104 -15.72 21.61 0.88
C LEU A 104 -14.94 22.85 0.42
N GLU A 105 -14.80 23.05 -0.89
CA GLU A 105 -14.11 24.20 -1.47
C GLU A 105 -14.85 25.53 -1.17
N HIS A 106 -16.18 25.49 -1.07
CA HIS A 106 -16.99 26.64 -0.64
C HIS A 106 -16.99 26.84 0.89
N GLY A 107 -16.27 26.01 1.65
CA GLY A 107 -16.14 26.14 3.10
C GLY A 107 -17.39 25.71 3.88
N ARG A 108 -18.25 24.88 3.27
CA ARG A 108 -19.44 24.35 3.95
C ARG A 108 -19.06 23.39 5.06
N SER A 109 -19.77 23.50 6.18
CA SER A 109 -19.58 22.60 7.30
C SER A 109 -20.12 21.21 7.02
N THR A 110 -19.58 20.22 7.72
CA THR A 110 -20.04 18.82 7.67
C THR A 110 -21.49 18.66 8.09
N ALA A 111 -21.98 19.53 8.99
CA ALA A 111 -23.37 19.58 9.41
C ALA A 111 -24.31 20.03 8.28
N GLU A 112 -23.88 20.99 7.45
CA GLU A 112 -24.67 21.46 6.30
C GLU A 112 -24.74 20.42 5.19
N MET A 113 -23.68 19.61 5.03
CA MET A 113 -23.63 18.54 4.04
C MET A 113 -24.41 17.27 4.46
N ALA A 114 -24.85 17.14 5.71
CA ALA A 114 -25.44 15.89 6.25
C ALA A 114 -26.63 15.38 5.42
N GLY A 115 -27.56 16.27 5.05
CA GLY A 115 -28.72 15.91 4.23
C GLY A 115 -28.34 15.45 2.82
N GLN A 116 -27.25 15.96 2.26
CA GLN A 116 -26.73 15.53 0.96
C GLN A 116 -26.07 14.16 1.06
N ILE A 117 -25.23 13.94 2.08
CA ILE A 117 -24.54 12.67 2.34
C ILE A 117 -25.54 11.50 2.44
N ASP A 118 -26.70 11.73 3.06
CA ASP A 118 -27.75 10.72 3.20
C ASP A 118 -28.42 10.30 1.89
N THR A 119 -28.37 11.17 0.86
CA THR A 119 -28.92 10.90 -0.48
C THR A 119 -27.93 10.26 -1.45
N MET A 120 -26.67 10.08 -1.04
CA MET A 120 -25.62 9.51 -1.88
C MET A 120 -25.76 8.01 -2.05
N ASP A 121 -25.12 7.49 -3.10
CA ASP A 121 -24.94 6.05 -3.26
C ASP A 121 -24.27 5.43 -2.01
N THR A 122 -24.67 4.21 -1.66
CA THR A 122 -24.21 3.51 -0.45
C THR A 122 -22.69 3.48 -0.32
N ASN A 123 -21.96 3.26 -1.42
CA ASN A 123 -20.51 3.15 -1.38
C ASN A 123 -19.85 4.51 -1.12
N VAL A 124 -20.34 5.56 -1.78
CA VAL A 124 -19.86 6.94 -1.61
C VAL A 124 -20.19 7.45 -0.22
N ARG A 125 -21.42 7.21 0.24
CA ARG A 125 -21.86 7.55 1.60
C ARG A 125 -20.98 6.89 2.64
N SER A 126 -20.69 5.59 2.50
CA SER A 126 -19.79 4.88 3.42
C SER A 126 -18.40 5.50 3.47
N LEU A 127 -17.82 5.82 2.30
CA LEU A 127 -16.52 6.47 2.20
C LEU A 127 -16.50 7.83 2.91
N VAL A 128 -17.51 8.66 2.66
CA VAL A 128 -17.63 10.00 3.26
C VAL A 128 -17.82 9.90 4.77
N LEU A 129 -18.70 9.02 5.24
CA LEU A 129 -18.93 8.85 6.67
C LEU A 129 -17.69 8.31 7.41
N GLU A 130 -16.95 7.39 6.80
CA GLU A 130 -15.70 6.89 7.37
C GLU A 130 -14.65 8.00 7.46
N ALA A 131 -14.56 8.86 6.43
CA ALA A 131 -13.66 10.01 6.42
C ALA A 131 -14.05 11.06 7.48
N LEU A 132 -15.34 11.32 7.67
CA LEU A 132 -15.84 12.24 8.69
C LEU A 132 -15.64 11.70 10.12
N ALA A 133 -15.74 10.38 10.30
CA ALA A 133 -15.51 9.72 11.59
C ALA A 133 -14.01 9.55 11.91
N TYR A 134 -13.11 9.84 10.96
CA TYR A 134 -11.69 9.68 11.15
C TYR A 134 -11.11 10.76 12.08
N ASP A 135 -10.66 10.33 13.25
CA ASP A 135 -10.00 11.16 14.28
C ASP A 135 -8.47 10.91 14.38
N GLY A 136 -7.86 10.44 13.29
CA GLY A 136 -6.39 10.29 13.27
C GLY A 136 -5.66 11.60 13.00
N PRO A 137 -4.32 11.62 13.09
CA PRO A 137 -3.52 12.83 12.86
C PRO A 137 -3.59 13.29 11.40
N ASP A 138 -3.41 14.59 11.13
CA ASP A 138 -3.34 15.11 9.75
C ASP A 138 -1.98 14.82 9.08
N GLY A 139 -0.91 14.73 9.86
CA GLY A 139 0.46 14.55 9.36
C GLY A 139 1.04 15.75 8.60
N GLY A 140 0.33 16.88 8.53
CA GLY A 140 0.71 18.10 7.84
C GLY A 140 0.70 18.01 6.31
N SER A 141 1.09 19.10 5.65
CA SER A 141 1.08 19.23 4.19
C SER A 141 1.93 18.19 3.45
N ARG A 142 2.99 17.67 4.07
CA ARG A 142 3.83 16.61 3.49
C ARG A 142 3.09 15.29 3.35
N VAL A 143 2.27 14.94 4.35
CA VAL A 143 1.50 13.70 4.31
C VAL A 143 0.43 13.74 3.24
N PHE A 144 -0.16 14.91 2.98
CA PHE A 144 -1.07 15.09 1.87
C PHE A 144 -0.44 14.70 0.52
N ASP A 145 0.77 15.20 0.24
CA ASP A 145 1.49 14.90 -0.99
C ASP A 145 1.87 13.42 -1.11
N ASP A 146 2.24 12.81 0.01
CA ASP A 146 2.57 11.38 0.04
C ASP A 146 1.31 10.53 -0.22
N VAL A 147 0.15 10.91 0.35
CA VAL A 147 -1.13 10.21 0.12
C VAL A 147 -1.56 10.32 -1.33
N LEU A 148 -1.46 11.50 -1.93
CA LEU A 148 -1.75 11.70 -3.35
C LEU A 148 -0.87 10.82 -4.23
N LYS A 149 0.43 10.77 -3.96
CA LYS A 149 1.36 9.89 -4.67
C LYS A 149 1.03 8.42 -4.46
N ALA A 150 0.65 8.01 -3.25
CA ALA A 150 0.28 6.63 -2.96
C ALA A 150 -0.96 6.20 -3.75
N ILE A 151 -2.01 7.03 -3.78
CA ILE A 151 -3.22 6.77 -4.57
C ILE A 151 -2.88 6.71 -6.06
N LYS A 152 -2.13 7.70 -6.57
CA LYS A 152 -1.71 7.72 -7.97
C LYS A 152 -0.94 6.46 -8.35
N LYS A 153 0.04 6.06 -7.55
CA LYS A 153 0.83 4.85 -7.77
C LYS A 153 -0.03 3.59 -7.76
N GLN A 154 -0.99 3.49 -6.84
CA GLN A 154 -1.93 2.36 -6.78
C GLN A 154 -2.76 2.28 -8.07
N ARG A 155 -3.24 3.42 -8.58
CA ARG A 155 -3.99 3.50 -9.84
C ARG A 155 -3.13 3.17 -11.05
N ASP A 156 -1.92 3.70 -11.14
CA ASP A 156 -1.00 3.41 -12.23
C ASP A 156 -0.63 1.92 -12.26
N THR A 157 -0.46 1.30 -11.08
CA THR A 157 -0.23 -0.14 -10.96
C THR A 157 -1.44 -0.95 -11.43
N ALA A 158 -2.66 -0.53 -11.05
CA ALA A 158 -3.89 -1.18 -11.49
C ALA A 158 -4.08 -1.06 -13.00
N ARG A 159 -3.83 0.12 -13.58
CA ARG A 159 -3.87 0.36 -15.02
C ARG A 159 -2.82 -0.49 -15.74
N TRP A 160 -1.60 -0.56 -15.23
CA TRP A 160 -0.54 -1.42 -15.79
C TRP A 160 -0.99 -2.87 -15.85
N ASN A 161 -1.52 -3.40 -14.75
CA ASN A 161 -2.02 -4.77 -14.70
C ASN A 161 -3.13 -5.01 -15.72
N ALA A 162 -4.06 -4.07 -15.88
CA ALA A 162 -5.12 -4.15 -16.88
C ALA A 162 -4.58 -4.17 -18.32
N LEU A 163 -3.59 -3.33 -18.65
CA LEU A 163 -2.96 -3.31 -19.98
C LEU A 163 -2.21 -4.61 -20.26
N ILE A 164 -1.49 -5.16 -19.26
CA ILE A 164 -0.80 -6.44 -19.40
C ILE A 164 -1.79 -7.60 -19.59
N VAL A 165 -2.96 -7.57 -18.95
CA VAL A 165 -4.02 -8.56 -19.18
C VAL A 165 -4.54 -8.48 -20.62
N ARG A 166 -4.81 -7.28 -21.15
CA ARG A 166 -5.22 -7.08 -22.55
C ARG A 166 -4.20 -7.60 -23.55
N LEU A 167 -2.91 -7.32 -23.31
CA LEU A 167 -1.82 -7.85 -24.12
C LEU A 167 -1.79 -9.39 -24.11
N LYS A 168 -1.97 -10.01 -22.93
CA LYS A 168 -2.05 -11.47 -22.79
C LYS A 168 -3.27 -12.08 -23.48
N GLN A 169 -4.37 -11.33 -23.61
CA GLN A 169 -5.56 -11.73 -24.36
C GLN A 169 -5.38 -11.63 -25.89
N GLY A 170 -4.21 -11.17 -26.36
CA GLY A 170 -3.87 -11.11 -27.77
C GLY A 170 -4.16 -9.76 -28.44
N GLU A 171 -4.54 -8.73 -27.67
CA GLU A 171 -4.66 -7.38 -28.20
C GLU A 171 -3.27 -6.83 -28.55
N ASN A 172 -3.06 -6.49 -29.82
CA ASN A 172 -1.80 -5.98 -30.34
C ASN A 172 -1.99 -4.63 -31.07
N SER A 173 -2.83 -3.76 -30.50
CA SER A 173 -3.08 -2.43 -31.06
C SER A 173 -1.87 -1.50 -30.84
N PRO A 174 -1.49 -0.65 -31.80
CA PRO A 174 -0.41 0.33 -31.61
C PRO A 174 -0.71 1.34 -30.49
N GLU A 175 -1.99 1.57 -30.20
CA GLU A 175 -2.45 2.40 -29.09
C GLU A 175 -2.12 1.77 -27.73
N LEU A 176 -2.35 0.46 -27.57
CA LEU A 176 -1.99 -0.27 -26.35
C LEU A 176 -0.49 -0.17 -26.05
N PHE A 177 0.36 -0.30 -27.07
CA PHE A 177 1.81 -0.16 -26.88
C PHE A 177 2.24 1.26 -26.48
N ARG A 178 1.60 2.29 -27.04
CA ARG A 178 1.84 3.69 -26.63
C ARG A 178 1.44 3.92 -25.19
N GLU A 179 0.29 3.40 -24.76
CA GLU A 179 -0.18 3.51 -23.37
C GLU A 179 0.76 2.79 -22.39
N ILE A 180 1.19 1.57 -22.72
CA ILE A 180 2.15 0.81 -21.92
C ILE A 180 3.47 1.59 -21.78
N GLN A 181 4.00 2.14 -22.88
CA GLN A 181 5.25 2.88 -22.86
C GLN A 181 5.15 4.16 -22.02
N ALA A 182 4.07 4.92 -22.15
CA ALA A 182 3.83 6.13 -21.36
C ALA A 182 3.74 5.80 -19.86
N LEU A 183 3.01 4.74 -19.50
CA LEU A 183 2.82 4.32 -18.11
C LEU A 183 4.12 3.76 -17.50
N GLN A 184 4.93 3.04 -18.28
CA GLN A 184 6.22 2.53 -17.84
C GLN A 184 7.19 3.65 -17.46
N SER A 185 7.24 4.72 -18.26
CA SER A 185 8.08 5.89 -17.95
C SER A 185 7.69 6.55 -16.63
N SER A 186 6.38 6.66 -16.35
CA SER A 186 5.85 7.19 -15.08
C SER A 186 6.26 6.32 -13.89
N LEU A 187 6.02 5.00 -13.98
CA LEU A 187 6.31 4.06 -12.89
C LEU A 187 7.81 3.95 -12.57
N VAL A 188 8.69 4.08 -13.58
CA VAL A 188 10.15 4.04 -13.38
C VAL A 188 10.64 5.31 -12.67
N GLN A 189 10.11 6.49 -13.02
CA GLN A 189 10.42 7.74 -12.31
C GLN A 189 9.96 7.69 -10.85
N ASP A 190 8.82 7.06 -10.59
CA ASP A 190 8.30 6.87 -9.24
C ASP A 190 9.10 5.85 -8.42
N HIS A 191 9.68 4.82 -9.03
CA HIS A 191 10.54 3.86 -8.32
C HIS A 191 11.87 4.50 -7.88
N LEU A 192 12.40 5.45 -8.65
CA LEU A 192 13.61 6.19 -8.30
C LEU A 192 13.36 7.21 -7.17
N SER A 193 12.12 7.67 -7.04
CA SER A 193 11.68 8.53 -5.96
C SER A 193 11.36 7.67 -4.72
N ARG A 194 12.28 7.58 -3.76
CA ARG A 194 11.98 7.02 -2.42
C ARG A 194 10.95 7.90 -1.71
N ALA A 195 9.67 7.76 -2.05
CA ALA A 195 8.59 8.30 -1.26
C ALA A 195 8.44 7.42 -0.01
N SER A 196 8.52 8.04 1.16
CA SER A 196 8.12 7.42 2.43
C SER A 196 6.64 7.02 2.35
N ASP A 197 6.28 5.90 2.98
CA ASP A 197 4.87 5.56 3.16
C ASP A 197 4.21 6.71 3.96
N PRO A 198 3.05 7.27 3.53
CA PRO A 198 2.37 8.34 4.27
C PRO A 198 2.16 8.00 5.76
N TRP A 199 2.01 6.70 6.06
CA TRP A 199 1.86 6.20 7.42
C TRP A 199 3.13 6.26 8.28
N ASP A 200 4.30 6.46 7.69
CA ASP A 200 5.56 6.60 8.42
C ASP A 200 5.71 8.00 9.00
N ALA A 201 5.27 9.04 8.29
CA ALA A 201 5.23 10.41 8.81
C ALA A 201 4.17 10.57 9.93
N VAL A 202 3.02 9.90 9.79
CA VAL A 202 1.98 9.82 10.84
C VAL A 202 2.50 9.18 12.13
N ARG A 203 3.47 8.24 12.05
CA ARG A 203 4.08 7.64 13.24
C ARG A 203 5.00 8.60 14.00
N ILE A 204 5.65 9.53 13.32
CA ILE A 204 6.63 10.45 13.91
C ILE A 204 5.93 11.61 14.64
N GLY A 205 4.73 12.01 14.19
CA GLY A 205 3.95 13.09 14.82
C GLY A 205 3.35 12.80 16.20
N LYS A 206 3.56 11.60 16.78
CA LYS A 206 3.09 11.26 18.14
C LYS A 206 4.09 11.58 19.26
N GLU A 207 5.22 12.22 18.96
CA GLU A 207 6.26 12.57 19.94
C GLU A 207 6.39 14.08 20.24
N GLY A 208 5.39 14.89 19.87
CA GLY A 208 5.35 16.34 20.15
C GLY A 208 4.43 16.70 21.30
#